data_AF-X1HHT0-F1
#
_entry.id   AF-X1HHT0-F1
#
_cell.length_a   1.000
_cell.length_b   1.000
_cell.length_c   1.000
_cell.angle_alpha   90.00
_cell.angle_beta   90.00
_cell.angle_gamma   90.00
#
_symmetry.space_group_name_H-M   'P 1'
#
loop_
_entity.id
_entity.type
_entity.pdbx_description
1 polymer ?
#
loop_
_entity_poly.entity_id
_entity_poly.type
_entity_poly.pdbx_seq_one_letter_code
_entity_poly.pdbx_strand_id
1 'polypeptide(L)'
;TQNKITFQVKKAFYAVILAQENVGVTEKALDQAKKHLAVVGHFFKVGVVSKFDLLRTQVEVANLKPDLIQARNNLRLSRENLANLLSLSSASLKLEGELSFEPLKISLEEAIGRALKERSDLKSLKLQKEMSEVALKLAEVQNKPALALVGNYQYQNPSHGKDEWGEEWNLNLVLSIPLFDGWANRAKVAQRRSQIKQIDLSLRGLEAGIDLEVKKAFWDLEASEGRIYAQEKNIEQAEEALSIADVRYKSGAITNLEVLDAQLALTRVRVGY
;
A
#
# COMPACT_ATOMS: atom_id res chain seq x y z
N THR A 1 4.09 -0.07 -10.88
CA THR A 1 3.02 -0.70 -11.67
C THR A 1 1.71 0.01 -11.40
N GLN A 2 0.79 0.05 -12.36
CA GLN A 2 -0.50 0.75 -12.23
C GLN A 2 -1.28 0.30 -10.99
N ASN A 3 -1.41 -1.01 -10.75
CA ASN A 3 -2.10 -1.55 -9.57
C ASN A 3 -1.52 -1.06 -8.24
N LYS A 4 -0.18 -0.97 -8.14
CA LYS A 4 0.49 -0.48 -6.93
C LYS A 4 0.17 0.99 -6.68
N ILE A 5 0.16 1.82 -7.73
CA ILE A 5 -0.17 3.24 -7.63
C ILE A 5 -1.63 3.42 -7.25
N THR A 6 -2.56 2.71 -7.91
CA THR A 6 -3.99 2.76 -7.57
C THR A 6 -4.24 2.35 -6.11
N PHE A 7 -3.60 1.27 -5.64
CA PHE A 7 -3.70 0.86 -4.23
C PHE A 7 -3.13 1.90 -3.27
N GLN A 8 -1.97 2.48 -3.58
CA GLN A 8 -1.34 3.53 -2.76
C GLN A 8 -2.21 4.80 -2.70
N VAL A 9 -2.79 5.22 -3.81
CA VAL A 9 -3.69 6.38 -3.86
C VAL A 9 -4.95 6.11 -3.04
N LYS A 10 -5.59 4.95 -3.18
CA LYS A 10 -6.75 4.57 -2.34
C LYS A 10 -6.41 4.56 -0.85
N LYS A 11 -5.28 3.96 -0.48
CA LYS A 11 -4.81 3.93 0.91
C LYS A 11 -4.54 5.34 1.45
N ALA A 12 -3.91 6.20 0.66
CA ALA A 12 -3.66 7.58 1.04
C ALA A 12 -4.95 8.39 1.18
N PHE A 13 -5.94 8.17 0.30
CA PHE A 13 -7.26 8.78 0.40
C PHE A 13 -7.95 8.43 1.72
N TYR A 14 -8.09 7.14 2.05
CA TYR A 14 -8.68 6.71 3.31
C TYR A 14 -7.88 7.16 4.54
N ALA A 15 -6.55 7.27 4.43
CA ALA A 15 -5.73 7.83 5.50
C ALA A 15 -6.04 9.31 5.78
N VAL A 16 -6.39 10.10 4.75
CA VAL A 16 -6.84 11.49 4.94
C VAL A 16 -8.19 11.54 5.64
N ILE A 17 -9.16 10.73 5.20
CA ILE A 17 -10.48 10.67 5.84
C ILE A 17 -10.35 10.25 7.31
N LEU A 18 -9.55 9.21 7.61
CA LEU A 18 -9.26 8.77 8.98
C LEU A 18 -8.58 9.86 9.82
N ALA A 19 -7.62 10.60 9.25
CA ALA A 19 -6.98 11.71 9.96
C ALA A 19 -7.97 12.85 10.24
N GLN A 20 -8.94 13.08 9.35
CA GLN A 20 -10.01 14.07 9.52
C GLN A 20 -10.97 13.67 10.64
N GLU A 21 -11.40 12.40 10.68
CA GLU A 21 -12.23 11.88 11.78
C GLU A 21 -11.50 11.95 13.13
N ASN A 22 -10.20 11.61 13.17
CA ASN A 22 -9.39 11.73 14.39
C ASN A 22 -9.28 13.18 14.90
N VAL A 23 -9.22 14.17 14.00
CA VAL A 23 -9.35 15.58 14.40
C VAL A 23 -10.73 15.83 15.03
N GLY A 24 -11.80 15.34 14.41
CA GLY A 24 -13.16 15.45 14.96
C GLY A 24 -13.30 14.83 16.35
N VAL A 25 -12.73 13.64 16.58
CA VAL A 25 -12.74 12.93 17.87
C VAL A 25 -11.97 13.73 18.94
N THR A 26 -10.75 14.18 18.62
CA THR A 26 -9.92 14.95 19.57
C THR A 26 -10.50 16.33 19.88
N GLU A 27 -11.16 16.98 18.92
CA GLU A 27 -11.90 18.22 19.15
C GLU A 27 -13.09 18.02 20.08
N LYS A 28 -13.90 16.97 19.86
CA LYS A 28 -15.03 16.62 20.74
C LYS A 28 -14.55 16.28 22.16
N ALA A 29 -13.46 15.53 22.31
CA ALA A 29 -12.88 15.21 23.61
C ALA A 29 -12.43 16.48 24.37
N LEU A 30 -11.73 17.40 23.68
CA LEU A 30 -11.32 18.67 24.28
C LEU A 30 -12.52 19.55 24.67
N ASP A 31 -13.57 19.58 23.86
CA ASP A 31 -14.81 20.31 24.17
C ASP A 31 -15.53 19.72 25.40
N GLN A 32 -15.64 18.39 25.47
CA GLN A 32 -16.20 17.68 26.63
C GLN A 32 -15.41 17.97 27.91
N ALA A 33 -14.08 17.88 27.88
CA ALA A 33 -13.23 18.17 29.03
C ALA A 33 -13.35 19.65 29.48
N LYS A 34 -13.47 20.60 28.54
CA LYS A 34 -13.71 22.02 28.85
C LYS A 34 -15.07 22.25 29.51
N LYS A 35 -16.11 21.59 29.03
CA LYS A 35 -17.45 21.63 29.65
C LYS A 35 -17.41 21.09 31.07
N HIS A 36 -16.72 19.98 31.29
CA HIS A 36 -16.53 19.42 32.62
C HIS A 36 -15.73 20.36 33.54
N LEU A 37 -14.65 20.97 33.04
CA LEU A 37 -13.90 21.99 33.77
C LEU A 37 -14.76 23.18 34.19
N ALA A 38 -15.71 23.61 33.35
CA ALA A 38 -16.65 24.66 33.72
C ALA A 38 -17.53 24.24 34.91
N VAL A 39 -18.07 23.01 34.91
CA VAL A 39 -18.87 22.46 36.02
C VAL A 39 -18.02 22.38 37.30
N VAL A 40 -16.83 21.78 37.25
CA VAL A 40 -15.90 21.68 38.38
C VAL A 40 -15.53 23.07 38.90
N GLY A 41 -15.32 24.04 38.01
CA GLY A 41 -15.03 25.43 38.37
C GLY A 41 -16.18 26.12 39.10
N HIS A 42 -17.43 25.83 38.73
CA HIS A 42 -18.60 26.31 39.47
C HIS A 42 -18.69 25.68 40.86
N PHE A 43 -18.56 24.35 40.95
CA PHE A 43 -18.57 23.63 42.22
C PHE A 43 -17.46 24.08 43.17
N PHE A 44 -16.28 24.40 42.65
CA PHE A 44 -15.19 24.93 43.47
C PHE A 44 -15.53 26.30 44.06
N LYS A 45 -16.13 27.19 43.25
CA LYS A 45 -16.53 28.54 43.71
C LYS A 45 -17.58 28.49 44.82
N VAL A 46 -18.47 27.50 44.81
CA VAL A 46 -19.48 27.29 45.86
C VAL A 46 -19.00 26.36 46.98
N GLY A 47 -17.73 25.94 46.97
CA GLY A 47 -17.11 25.14 48.04
C GLY A 47 -17.48 23.65 48.05
N VAL A 48 -18.04 23.12 46.97
CA VAL A 48 -18.53 21.72 46.87
C VAL A 48 -17.40 20.74 46.50
N VAL A 49 -16.36 21.20 45.80
CA VAL A 49 -15.21 20.36 45.39
C VAL A 49 -13.89 20.99 45.81
N SER A 50 -12.83 20.17 45.86
CA SER A 50 -11.52 20.61 46.31
C SER A 50 -10.76 21.40 45.22
N LYS A 51 -9.74 22.17 45.63
CA LYS A 51 -8.78 22.77 44.69
C LYS A 51 -8.03 21.69 43.89
N PHE A 52 -7.84 20.50 44.49
CA PHE A 52 -7.19 19.37 43.82
C PHE A 52 -8.02 18.90 42.61
N ASP A 53 -9.34 18.76 42.75
CA ASP A 53 -10.24 18.38 41.65
C ASP A 53 -10.21 19.39 40.51
N LEU A 54 -10.21 20.68 40.85
CA LEU A 54 -10.08 21.76 39.87
C LEU A 54 -8.76 21.67 39.10
N LEU A 55 -7.63 21.57 39.80
CA LEU A 55 -6.30 21.49 39.19
C LEU A 55 -6.17 20.24 38.32
N ARG A 56 -6.66 19.09 38.78
CA ARG A 56 -6.65 17.84 38.00
C ARG A 56 -7.43 17.96 36.70
N THR A 57 -8.61 18.58 36.75
CA THR A 57 -9.44 18.81 35.55
C THR A 57 -8.79 19.82 34.59
N GLN A 58 -8.10 20.83 35.11
CA GLN A 58 -7.31 21.76 34.29
C GLN A 58 -6.15 21.06 33.59
N VAL A 59 -5.46 20.15 34.28
CA VAL A 59 -4.39 19.32 33.69
C VAL A 59 -4.95 18.44 32.57
N GLU A 60 -6.12 17.83 32.75
CA GLU A 60 -6.75 17.03 31.68
C GLU A 60 -7.02 17.85 30.41
N VAL A 61 -7.65 19.03 30.57
CA VAL A 61 -7.87 19.94 29.43
C VAL A 61 -6.54 20.38 28.79
N ALA A 62 -5.49 20.57 29.59
CA ALA A 62 -4.17 20.92 29.07
C ALA A 62 -3.53 19.77 28.29
N ASN A 63 -3.71 18.51 28.73
CA ASN A 63 -3.16 17.31 28.08
C ASN A 63 -3.83 17.02 26.73
N LEU A 64 -5.12 17.33 26.56
CA LEU A 64 -5.83 17.14 25.29
C LEU A 64 -5.45 18.15 24.20
N LYS A 65 -4.80 19.27 24.55
CA LYS A 65 -4.37 20.28 23.56
C LYS A 65 -3.24 19.78 22.66
N PRO A 66 -2.13 19.22 23.18
CA PRO A 66 -1.13 18.53 22.36
C PRO A 66 -1.72 17.47 21.42
N ASP A 67 -2.67 16.66 21.89
CA ASP A 67 -3.29 15.60 21.09
C ASP A 67 -4.02 16.17 19.86
N LEU A 68 -4.81 17.25 20.05
CA LEU A 68 -5.46 17.94 18.95
C LEU A 68 -4.45 18.57 17.97
N ILE A 69 -3.36 19.16 18.48
CA ILE A 69 -2.30 19.72 17.64
C ILE A 69 -1.67 18.62 16.79
N GLN A 70 -1.38 17.47 17.39
CA GLN A 70 -0.82 16.32 16.69
C GLN A 70 -1.79 15.76 15.64
N ALA A 71 -3.08 15.60 15.97
CA ALA A 71 -4.10 15.13 15.03
C ALA A 71 -4.22 16.06 13.81
N ARG A 72 -4.25 17.39 14.04
CA ARG A 72 -4.27 18.38 12.95
C ARG A 72 -3.01 18.34 12.09
N ASN A 73 -1.85 18.13 12.71
CA ASN A 73 -0.60 17.98 11.97
C ASN A 73 -0.61 16.70 11.10
N ASN A 74 -1.08 15.58 11.65
CA ASN A 74 -1.22 14.32 10.92
C ASN A 74 -2.19 14.46 9.73
N LEU A 75 -3.29 15.19 9.89
CA LEU A 75 -4.21 15.52 8.78
C LEU A 75 -3.50 16.32 7.68
N ARG A 76 -2.74 17.36 8.04
CA ARG A 76 -1.95 18.14 7.07
C ARG A 76 -0.98 17.25 6.30
N LEU A 77 -0.17 16.46 7.01
CA LEU A 77 0.80 15.54 6.39
C LEU A 77 0.12 14.51 5.49
N SER A 78 -1.03 13.97 5.89
CA SER A 78 -1.80 13.01 5.08
C SER A 78 -2.31 13.65 3.78
N ARG A 79 -2.78 14.90 3.84
CA ARG A 79 -3.20 15.66 2.66
C ARG A 79 -2.04 15.94 1.71
N GLU A 80 -0.88 16.35 2.24
CA GLU A 80 0.33 16.55 1.44
C GLU A 80 0.79 15.26 0.77
N ASN A 81 0.75 14.13 1.49
CA ASN A 81 1.10 12.84 0.91
C ASN A 81 0.15 12.44 -0.24
N LEU A 82 -1.16 12.64 -0.09
CA LEU A 82 -2.11 12.39 -1.16
C LEU A 82 -1.89 13.34 -2.35
N ALA A 83 -1.67 14.63 -2.09
CA ALA A 83 -1.38 15.64 -3.11
C ALA A 83 -0.15 15.26 -3.94
N ASN A 84 0.93 14.83 -3.28
CA ASN A 84 2.14 14.35 -3.94
C ASN A 84 1.90 13.12 -4.82
N LEU A 85 1.12 12.13 -4.33
CA LEU A 85 0.77 10.95 -5.13
C LEU A 85 -0.08 11.30 -6.37
N LEU A 86 -0.88 12.37 -6.29
CA LEU A 86 -1.69 12.86 -7.40
C LEU A 86 -0.98 13.91 -8.26
N SER A 87 0.23 14.35 -7.88
CA SER A 87 0.92 15.49 -8.50
C SER A 87 0.07 16.78 -8.55
N LEU A 88 -0.73 17.00 -7.51
CA LEU A 88 -1.58 18.18 -7.33
C LEU A 88 -1.07 19.04 -6.17
N SER A 89 -1.54 20.29 -6.11
CA SER A 89 -1.38 21.09 -4.90
C SER A 89 -2.34 20.60 -3.82
N SER A 90 -1.89 20.53 -2.56
CA SER A 90 -2.76 20.18 -1.43
C SER A 90 -3.90 21.18 -1.22
N ALA A 91 -3.71 22.45 -1.61
CA ALA A 91 -4.70 23.51 -1.50
C ALA A 91 -5.89 23.34 -2.47
N SER A 92 -5.72 22.61 -3.58
CA SER A 92 -6.80 22.36 -4.54
C SER A 92 -7.61 21.10 -4.21
N LEU A 93 -7.20 20.30 -3.23
CA LEU A 93 -7.90 19.09 -2.82
C LEU A 93 -9.09 19.42 -1.92
N LYS A 94 -10.30 19.35 -2.47
CA LYS A 94 -11.55 19.19 -1.70
C LYS A 94 -11.87 17.70 -1.65
N LEU A 95 -11.80 17.13 -0.45
CA LEU A 95 -12.03 15.71 -0.22
C LEU A 95 -13.34 15.58 0.55
N GLU A 96 -14.27 14.84 -0.04
CA GLU A 96 -15.52 14.43 0.56
C GLU A 96 -15.56 12.91 0.54
N GLY A 97 -15.95 12.31 1.65
CA GLY A 97 -15.99 10.86 1.82
C GLY A 97 -16.20 10.51 3.28
N GLU A 98 -16.83 9.35 3.49
CA GLU A 98 -17.10 8.80 4.81
C GLU A 98 -16.37 7.46 4.94
N LEU A 99 -16.03 7.10 6.17
CA LEU A 99 -15.56 5.75 6.49
C LEU A 99 -16.79 4.86 6.66
N SER A 100 -17.24 4.23 5.57
CA SER A 100 -18.24 3.18 5.61
C SER A 100 -17.61 1.82 5.34
N PHE A 101 -17.99 0.83 6.14
CA PHE A 101 -17.63 -0.56 5.88
C PHE A 101 -18.69 -1.21 4.98
N GLU A 102 -18.24 -1.75 3.86
CA GLU A 102 -19.05 -2.57 2.98
C GLU A 102 -18.49 -4.00 2.99
N PRO A 103 -19.26 -5.00 3.45
CA PRO A 103 -18.81 -6.39 3.49
C PRO A 103 -18.49 -6.90 2.08
N LEU A 104 -17.26 -7.40 1.89
CA LEU A 104 -16.87 -8.03 0.64
C LEU A 104 -17.29 -9.49 0.62
N LYS A 105 -18.20 -9.84 -0.31
CA LYS A 105 -18.64 -11.22 -0.51
C LYS A 105 -17.76 -11.91 -1.54
N ILE A 106 -16.65 -12.50 -1.09
CA ILE A 106 -15.79 -13.37 -1.90
C ILE A 106 -15.36 -14.56 -1.05
N SER A 107 -15.31 -15.77 -1.61
CA SER A 107 -14.73 -16.91 -0.87
C SER A 107 -13.19 -16.89 -0.96
N LEU A 108 -12.54 -17.55 0.00
CA LEU A 108 -11.09 -17.67 -0.02
C LEU A 108 -10.60 -18.40 -1.29
N GLU A 109 -11.30 -19.45 -1.70
CA GLU A 109 -10.99 -20.22 -2.90
C GLU A 109 -11.11 -19.36 -4.17
N GLU A 110 -12.16 -18.54 -4.24
CA GLU A 110 -12.37 -17.61 -5.36
C GLU A 110 -11.25 -16.54 -5.39
N ALA A 111 -10.88 -15.99 -4.23
CA ALA A 111 -9.81 -15.00 -4.13
C ALA A 111 -8.46 -15.55 -4.59
N ILE A 112 -8.11 -16.78 -4.18
CA ILE A 112 -6.88 -17.46 -4.60
C ILE A 112 -6.91 -17.76 -6.10
N GLY A 113 -8.02 -18.31 -6.60
CA GLY A 113 -8.19 -18.63 -8.02
C GLY A 113 -8.05 -17.40 -8.91
N ARG A 114 -8.65 -16.26 -8.48
CA ARG A 114 -8.51 -14.98 -9.17
C ARG A 114 -7.07 -14.47 -9.14
N ALA A 115 -6.40 -14.52 -7.98
CA ALA A 115 -5.03 -14.07 -7.84
C ALA A 115 -4.06 -14.85 -8.77
N LEU A 116 -4.15 -16.17 -8.81
CA LEU A 116 -3.32 -17.03 -9.67
C LEU A 116 -3.59 -16.80 -11.17
N LYS A 117 -4.76 -16.27 -11.54
CA LYS A 117 -5.11 -15.97 -12.94
C LYS A 117 -4.73 -14.55 -13.36
N GLU A 118 -4.91 -13.57 -12.49
CA GLU A 118 -4.88 -12.16 -12.88
C GLU A 118 -3.55 -11.47 -12.57
N ARG A 119 -2.78 -11.97 -11.60
CA ARG A 119 -1.55 -11.33 -11.11
C ARG A 119 -0.50 -11.08 -12.19
N SER A 120 -0.07 -9.83 -12.30
CA SER A 120 0.85 -9.36 -13.33
C SER A 120 2.29 -9.86 -13.15
N ASP A 121 2.74 -10.04 -11.92
CA ASP A 121 4.07 -10.59 -11.59
C ASP A 121 4.17 -12.06 -12.00
N LEU A 122 3.13 -12.86 -11.75
CA LEU A 122 3.07 -14.24 -12.22
C LEU A 122 3.07 -14.32 -13.76
N LYS A 123 2.29 -13.48 -14.44
CA LYS A 123 2.31 -13.37 -15.91
C LYS A 123 3.69 -12.97 -16.44
N SER A 124 4.33 -11.99 -15.81
CA SER A 124 5.68 -11.53 -16.16
C SER A 124 6.70 -12.66 -16.07
N LEU A 125 6.66 -13.46 -15.01
CA LEU A 125 7.59 -14.57 -14.83
C LEU A 125 7.32 -15.73 -15.80
N LYS A 126 6.05 -15.98 -16.16
CA LYS A 126 5.69 -16.94 -17.23
C LYS A 126 6.23 -16.49 -18.59
N LEU A 127 6.08 -15.23 -18.95
CA LEU A 127 6.66 -14.69 -20.18
C LEU A 127 8.20 -14.75 -20.18
N GLN A 128 8.84 -14.50 -19.02
CA GLN A 128 10.28 -14.66 -18.89
C GLN A 128 10.74 -16.11 -19.11
N LYS A 129 9.93 -17.09 -18.69
CA LYS A 129 10.17 -18.51 -19.00
C LYS A 129 10.09 -18.76 -20.51
N GLU A 130 9.02 -18.30 -21.16
CA GLU A 130 8.84 -18.45 -22.61
C GLU A 130 10.00 -17.83 -23.41
N MET A 131 10.44 -16.63 -23.03
CA MET A 131 11.63 -15.98 -23.61
C MET A 131 12.90 -16.84 -23.44
N SER A 132 13.05 -17.47 -22.27
CA SER A 132 14.21 -18.33 -21.97
C SER A 132 14.16 -19.64 -22.77
N GLU A 133 12.98 -20.19 -23.01
CA GLU A 133 12.77 -21.36 -23.88
C GLU A 133 13.07 -21.04 -25.35
N VAL A 134 12.67 -19.86 -25.84
CA VAL A 134 13.06 -19.39 -27.19
C VAL A 134 14.58 -19.19 -27.27
N ALA A 135 15.21 -18.62 -26.24
CA ALA A 135 16.66 -18.46 -26.18
C ALA A 135 17.41 -19.81 -26.12
N LEU A 136 16.83 -20.83 -25.49
CA LEU A 136 17.34 -22.20 -25.54
C LEU A 136 17.30 -22.75 -26.96
N LYS A 137 16.17 -22.63 -27.67
CA LYS A 137 16.04 -23.06 -29.07
C LYS A 137 17.07 -22.37 -29.97
N LEU A 138 17.31 -21.08 -29.75
CA LEU A 138 18.34 -20.32 -30.49
C LEU A 138 19.75 -20.87 -30.23
N ALA A 139 20.09 -21.21 -28.98
CA ALA A 139 21.37 -21.84 -28.66
C ALA A 139 21.48 -23.24 -29.29
N GLU A 140 20.41 -24.03 -29.32
CA GLU A 140 20.41 -25.36 -29.93
C GLU A 140 20.64 -25.32 -31.45
N VAL A 141 20.29 -24.22 -32.13
CA VAL A 141 20.53 -24.05 -33.57
C VAL A 141 21.83 -23.31 -33.91
N GLN A 142 22.54 -22.72 -32.93
CA GLN A 142 23.75 -21.93 -33.19
C GLN A 142 24.92 -22.74 -33.80
N ASN A 143 24.97 -24.05 -33.56
CA ASN A 143 25.96 -24.94 -34.19
C ASN A 143 25.43 -25.66 -35.43
N LYS A 144 24.35 -25.16 -36.04
CA LYS A 144 23.85 -25.68 -37.32
C LYS A 144 24.47 -24.91 -38.50
N PRO A 145 24.55 -25.54 -39.69
CA PRO A 145 24.91 -24.84 -40.91
C PRO A 145 24.05 -23.59 -41.13
N ALA A 146 24.69 -22.47 -41.46
CA ALA A 146 24.03 -21.21 -41.81
C ALA A 146 24.31 -20.88 -43.28
N LEU A 147 23.25 -20.62 -44.04
CA LEU A 147 23.33 -20.21 -45.44
C LEU A 147 22.88 -18.75 -45.54
N ALA A 148 23.72 -17.91 -46.14
CA ALA A 148 23.43 -16.50 -46.35
C ALA A 148 23.63 -16.12 -47.83
N LEU A 149 22.72 -15.31 -48.35
CA LEU A 149 22.88 -14.62 -49.63
C LEU A 149 23.32 -13.19 -49.33
N VAL A 150 24.47 -12.79 -49.87
CA VAL A 150 25.05 -11.47 -49.65
C VAL A 150 25.22 -10.79 -51.00
N GLY A 151 24.44 -9.75 -51.24
CA GLY A 151 24.58 -8.88 -52.40
C GLY A 151 25.26 -7.58 -52.01
N ASN A 152 26.29 -7.17 -52.76
CA ASN A 152 26.89 -5.85 -52.62
C ASN A 152 26.77 -5.11 -53.94
N TYR A 153 26.48 -3.82 -53.85
CA TYR A 153 26.50 -2.88 -54.96
C TYR A 153 27.23 -1.64 -54.48
N GLN A 154 28.26 -1.23 -55.19
CA GLN A 154 29.06 -0.06 -54.86
C GLN A 154 29.37 0.74 -56.11
N TYR A 155 29.36 2.06 -55.95
CA TYR A 155 29.82 3.00 -56.95
C TYR A 155 31.09 3.66 -56.40
N GLN A 156 32.23 3.29 -56.96
CA GLN A 156 33.53 3.70 -56.43
C GLN A 156 34.53 3.94 -57.55
N ASN A 157 35.56 4.72 -57.24
CA ASN A 157 36.71 4.91 -58.10
C ASN A 157 37.83 3.95 -57.64
N PRO A 158 38.14 2.90 -58.42
CA PRO A 158 39.07 1.85 -58.00
C PRO A 158 40.54 2.28 -58.09
N SER A 159 40.87 3.43 -58.67
CA SER A 159 42.26 3.85 -58.92
C SER A 159 42.57 5.22 -58.31
N HIS A 160 43.53 5.26 -57.38
CA HIS A 160 44.09 6.53 -56.91
C HIS A 160 44.87 7.20 -58.06
N GLY A 161 44.34 8.32 -58.58
CA GLY A 161 45.00 9.14 -59.60
C GLY A 161 44.33 9.20 -60.97
N LYS A 162 43.18 8.55 -61.18
CA LYS A 162 42.34 8.71 -62.39
C LYS A 162 40.88 8.90 -61.99
N ASP A 163 40.13 9.77 -62.65
CA ASP A 163 38.71 10.01 -62.35
C ASP A 163 37.81 9.00 -63.10
N GLU A 164 38.04 7.71 -62.87
CA GLU A 164 37.34 6.60 -63.52
C GLU A 164 36.38 5.95 -62.52
N TRP A 165 35.17 6.50 -62.42
CA TRP A 165 34.12 5.94 -61.56
C TRP A 165 33.44 4.76 -62.25
N GLY A 166 33.21 3.69 -61.50
CA GLY A 166 32.57 2.49 -62.00
C GLY A 166 31.53 1.93 -61.03
N GLU A 167 30.54 1.25 -61.59
CA GLU A 167 29.61 0.41 -60.84
C GLU A 167 30.22 -0.98 -60.67
N GLU A 168 30.25 -1.46 -59.42
CA GLU A 168 30.68 -2.81 -59.09
C GLU A 168 29.59 -3.48 -58.27
N TRP A 169 29.19 -4.67 -58.68
CA TRP A 169 28.23 -5.47 -57.93
C TRP A 169 28.68 -6.92 -57.86
N ASN A 170 28.37 -7.57 -56.74
CA ASN A 170 28.58 -9.01 -56.56
C ASN A 170 27.45 -9.63 -55.76
N LEU A 171 27.23 -10.92 -56.01
CA LEU A 171 26.26 -11.73 -55.28
C LEU A 171 26.97 -12.99 -54.81
N ASN A 172 27.03 -13.18 -53.49
CA ASN A 172 27.76 -14.27 -52.86
C ASN A 172 26.78 -15.16 -52.08
N LEU A 173 26.89 -16.48 -52.27
CA LEU A 173 26.22 -17.46 -51.42
C LEU A 173 27.25 -18.00 -50.42
N VAL A 174 27.04 -17.75 -49.13
CA VAL A 174 27.97 -18.10 -48.06
C VAL A 174 27.35 -19.20 -47.21
N LEU A 175 27.97 -20.39 -47.21
CA LEU A 175 27.62 -21.50 -46.32
C LEU A 175 28.66 -21.59 -45.20
N SER A 176 28.23 -21.40 -43.95
CA SER A 176 29.07 -21.51 -42.75
C SER A 176 28.67 -22.74 -41.95
N ILE A 177 29.61 -23.66 -41.72
CA ILE A 177 29.40 -24.88 -40.94
C ILE A 177 30.41 -24.92 -39.78
N PRO A 178 29.99 -24.68 -38.53
CA PRO A 178 30.88 -24.82 -37.39
C PRO A 178 31.18 -26.30 -37.13
N LEU A 179 32.45 -26.71 -37.29
CA LEU A 179 32.87 -28.10 -37.11
C LEU A 179 33.12 -28.46 -35.64
N PHE A 180 33.78 -27.57 -34.90
CA PHE A 180 34.06 -27.73 -33.48
C PHE A 180 34.32 -26.37 -32.82
N ASP A 181 33.67 -26.12 -31.69
CA ASP A 181 33.70 -24.86 -30.94
C ASP A 181 34.30 -25.01 -29.53
N GLY A 182 35.00 -26.11 -29.26
CA GLY A 182 35.54 -26.38 -27.93
C GLY A 182 34.47 -26.73 -26.89
N TRP A 183 33.30 -27.24 -27.30
CA TRP A 183 32.13 -27.53 -26.46
C TRP A 183 31.37 -26.30 -25.95
N ALA A 184 31.68 -25.11 -26.46
CA ALA A 184 31.07 -23.86 -26.02
C ALA A 184 29.54 -23.88 -26.15
N ASN A 185 28.99 -24.34 -27.29
CA ASN A 185 27.55 -24.41 -27.48
C ASN A 185 26.87 -25.44 -26.56
N ARG A 186 27.52 -26.58 -26.30
CA ARG A 186 27.00 -27.60 -25.37
C ARG A 186 26.87 -27.02 -23.96
N ALA A 187 27.90 -26.30 -23.50
CA ALA A 187 27.88 -25.61 -22.22
C ALA A 187 26.78 -24.53 -22.19
N LYS A 188 26.62 -23.75 -23.26
CA LYS A 188 25.57 -22.74 -23.40
C LYS A 188 24.16 -23.32 -23.34
N VAL A 189 23.90 -24.43 -24.04
CA VAL A 189 22.62 -25.16 -23.97
C VAL A 189 22.36 -25.66 -22.55
N ALA A 190 23.35 -26.26 -21.90
CA ALA A 190 23.23 -26.71 -20.51
C ALA A 190 22.93 -25.56 -19.54
N GLN A 191 23.61 -24.41 -19.71
CA GLN A 191 23.36 -23.20 -18.95
C GLN A 191 21.91 -22.70 -19.13
N ARG A 192 21.42 -22.63 -20.37
CA ARG A 192 20.04 -22.20 -20.66
C ARG A 192 18.99 -23.13 -20.05
N ARG A 193 19.22 -24.45 -20.07
CA ARG A 193 18.34 -25.42 -19.40
C ARG A 193 18.31 -25.20 -17.88
N SER A 194 19.47 -24.98 -17.26
CA SER A 194 19.54 -24.63 -15.84
C SER A 194 18.82 -23.33 -15.52
N GLN A 195 18.92 -22.32 -16.39
CA GLN A 195 18.20 -21.05 -16.23
C GLN A 195 16.68 -21.25 -16.28
N ILE A 196 16.14 -22.06 -17.21
CA ILE A 196 14.71 -22.38 -17.25
C ILE A 196 14.29 -23.10 -15.95
N LYS A 197 15.10 -24.06 -15.48
CA LYS A 197 14.82 -24.76 -14.21
C LYS A 197 14.79 -23.80 -13.01
N GLN A 198 15.67 -22.79 -12.98
CA GLN A 198 15.62 -21.74 -11.96
C GLN A 198 14.31 -20.94 -12.03
N ILE A 199 13.88 -20.56 -13.24
CA ILE A 199 12.61 -19.85 -13.43
C ILE A 199 11.42 -20.71 -13.00
N ASP A 200 11.42 -22.02 -13.26
CA ASP A 200 10.38 -22.94 -12.79
C ASP A 200 10.31 -23.02 -11.27
N LEU A 201 11.46 -23.03 -10.58
CA LEU A 201 11.49 -22.99 -9.11
C LEU A 201 10.98 -21.64 -8.58
N SER A 202 11.36 -20.54 -9.23
CA SER A 202 10.86 -19.21 -8.91
C SER A 202 9.35 -19.10 -9.13
N LEU A 203 8.79 -19.72 -10.19
CA LEU A 203 7.34 -19.77 -10.42
C LEU A 203 6.62 -20.47 -9.28
N ARG A 204 7.09 -21.65 -8.85
CA ARG A 204 6.50 -22.37 -7.72
C ARG A 204 6.59 -21.57 -6.42
N GLY A 205 7.72 -20.93 -6.17
CA GLY A 205 7.91 -20.06 -5.00
C GLY A 205 6.95 -18.86 -5.03
N LEU A 206 6.79 -18.24 -6.20
CA LEU A 206 5.87 -17.12 -6.38
C LEU A 206 4.41 -17.55 -6.21
N GLU A 207 3.99 -18.69 -6.78
CA GLU A 207 2.64 -19.23 -6.61
C GLU A 207 2.31 -19.53 -5.13
N ALA A 208 3.23 -20.16 -4.41
CA ALA A 208 3.09 -20.38 -2.96
C ALA A 208 3.06 -19.07 -2.17
N GLY A 209 3.88 -18.08 -2.55
CA GLY A 209 3.87 -16.74 -1.96
C GLY A 209 2.55 -16.02 -2.19
N ILE A 210 1.99 -16.11 -3.40
CA ILE A 210 0.68 -15.53 -3.75
C ILE A 210 -0.43 -16.16 -2.92
N ASP A 211 -0.45 -17.49 -2.78
CA ASP A 211 -1.42 -18.20 -1.93
C ASP A 211 -1.38 -17.68 -0.49
N LEU A 212 -0.19 -17.56 0.10
CA LEU A 212 -0.02 -17.04 1.45
C LEU A 212 -0.45 -15.57 1.57
N GLU A 213 -0.08 -14.72 0.61
CA GLU A 213 -0.46 -13.30 0.57
C GLU A 213 -1.99 -13.12 0.54
N VAL A 214 -2.68 -13.93 -0.27
CA VAL A 214 -4.15 -13.89 -0.38
C VAL A 214 -4.81 -14.37 0.90
N LYS A 215 -4.36 -15.50 1.46
CA LYS A 215 -4.88 -16.03 2.73
C LYS A 215 -4.72 -15.01 3.86
N LYS A 216 -3.54 -14.39 3.97
CA LYS A 216 -3.30 -13.34 4.95
C LYS A 216 -4.27 -12.17 4.75
N ALA A 217 -4.39 -11.65 3.53
CA ALA A 217 -5.29 -10.53 3.26
C ALA A 217 -6.76 -10.86 3.55
N PHE A 218 -7.19 -12.10 3.30
CA PHE A 218 -8.52 -12.58 3.60
C PHE A 218 -8.78 -12.65 5.11
N TRP A 219 -7.89 -13.26 5.88
CA TRP A 219 -8.04 -13.32 7.34
C TRP A 219 -7.87 -11.96 8.01
N ASP A 220 -7.00 -11.09 7.48
CA ASP A 220 -6.89 -9.70 7.95
C ASP A 220 -8.21 -8.93 7.72
N LEU A 221 -8.92 -9.21 6.62
CA LEU A 221 -10.25 -8.66 6.35
C LEU A 221 -11.30 -9.18 7.33
N GLU A 222 -11.40 -10.50 7.52
CA GLU A 222 -12.34 -11.11 8.49
C GLU A 222 -12.09 -10.60 9.93
N ALA A 223 -10.82 -10.50 10.34
CA ALA A 223 -10.44 -9.98 11.64
C ALA A 223 -10.78 -8.49 11.78
N SER A 224 -10.66 -7.71 10.70
CA SER A 224 -11.02 -6.29 10.70
C SER A 224 -12.54 -6.10 10.78
N GLU A 225 -13.32 -6.92 10.07
CA GLU A 225 -14.78 -6.94 10.15
C GLU A 225 -15.26 -7.25 11.57
N GLY A 226 -14.75 -8.31 12.19
CA GLY A 226 -15.07 -8.63 13.58
C GLY A 226 -14.68 -7.52 14.56
N ARG A 227 -13.58 -6.81 14.30
CA ARG A 227 -13.14 -5.66 15.12
C ARG A 227 -14.10 -4.48 15.01
N ILE A 228 -14.58 -4.16 13.80
CA ILE A 228 -15.54 -3.06 13.58
C ILE A 228 -16.80 -3.32 14.41
N TYR A 229 -17.41 -4.50 14.30
CA TYR A 229 -18.60 -4.85 15.06
C TYR A 229 -18.41 -4.79 16.58
N ALA A 230 -17.27 -5.28 17.08
CA ALA A 230 -16.96 -5.22 18.50
C ALA A 230 -16.77 -3.79 19.00
N GLN A 231 -16.12 -2.93 18.20
CA GLN A 231 -15.82 -1.56 18.58
C GLN A 231 -17.04 -0.64 18.47
N GLU A 232 -17.95 -0.84 17.51
CA GLU A 232 -19.23 -0.13 17.48
C GLU A 232 -19.99 -0.30 18.80
N LYS A 233 -20.06 -1.53 19.31
CA LYS A 233 -20.74 -1.81 20.59
C LYS A 233 -20.01 -1.19 21.77
N ASN A 234 -18.67 -1.19 21.76
CA ASN A 234 -17.88 -0.56 22.81
C ASN A 234 -18.08 0.96 22.84
N ILE A 235 -18.23 1.62 21.68
CA ILE A 235 -18.51 3.07 21.62
C ILE A 235 -19.85 3.36 22.29
N GLU A 236 -20.91 2.63 21.91
CA GLU A 236 -22.26 2.80 22.47
C GLU A 236 -22.23 2.68 24.01
N GLN A 237 -21.54 1.67 24.54
CA GLN A 237 -21.43 1.45 25.98
C GLN A 237 -20.60 2.53 26.69
N ALA A 238 -19.51 2.99 26.08
CA ALA A 238 -18.67 4.03 26.65
C ALA A 238 -19.37 5.40 26.65
N GLU A 239 -20.19 5.69 25.65
CA GLU A 239 -21.02 6.89 25.60
C GLU A 239 -22.08 6.89 26.71
N GLU A 240 -22.78 5.78 26.89
CA GLU A 240 -23.77 5.63 27.96
C GLU A 240 -23.12 5.71 29.35
N ALA A 241 -21.96 5.06 29.54
CA ALA A 241 -21.20 5.13 30.79
C ALA A 241 -20.79 6.57 31.14
N LEU A 242 -20.32 7.35 30.16
CA LEU A 242 -20.00 8.76 30.36
C LEU A 242 -21.24 9.59 30.70
N SER A 243 -22.36 9.35 30.01
CA SER A 243 -23.64 10.02 30.28
C SER A 243 -24.10 9.80 31.73
N ILE A 244 -24.07 8.54 32.19
CA ILE A 244 -24.41 8.18 33.58
C ILE A 244 -23.43 8.82 34.56
N ALA A 245 -22.12 8.80 34.27
CA ALA A 245 -21.11 9.42 35.12
C ALA A 245 -21.35 10.93 35.28
N ASP A 246 -21.62 11.65 34.18
CA ASP A 246 -21.90 13.08 34.20
C ASP A 246 -23.13 13.41 35.07
N VAL A 247 -24.19 12.60 34.99
CA VAL A 247 -25.40 12.78 35.82
C VAL A 247 -25.11 12.51 37.30
N ARG A 248 -24.46 11.39 37.61
CA ARG A 248 -24.14 11.01 38.99
C ARG A 248 -23.18 12.01 39.63
N TYR A 249 -22.22 12.54 38.89
CA TYR A 249 -21.29 13.54 39.39
C TYR A 249 -21.99 14.85 39.76
N LYS A 250 -22.92 15.32 38.91
CA LYS A 250 -23.73 16.50 39.21
C LYS A 250 -24.61 16.33 40.45
N SER A 251 -25.01 15.09 40.77
CA SER A 251 -25.73 14.76 42.01
C SER A 251 -24.83 14.52 43.22
N GLY A 252 -23.50 14.59 43.07
CA GLY A 252 -22.53 14.30 44.13
C GLY A 252 -22.37 12.82 44.47
N ALA A 253 -22.92 11.91 43.65
CA ALA A 253 -22.95 10.47 43.90
C ALA A 253 -21.71 9.71 43.43
N ILE A 254 -20.80 10.37 42.69
CA ILE A 254 -19.49 9.86 42.27
C ILE A 254 -18.45 10.97 42.32
N THR A 255 -17.19 10.60 42.22
CA THR A 255 -16.04 11.50 42.28
C THR A 255 -15.68 12.09 40.91
N ASN A 256 -14.88 13.16 40.92
CA ASN A 256 -14.34 13.75 39.70
C ASN A 256 -13.45 12.77 38.92
N LEU A 257 -12.73 11.89 39.63
CA LEU A 257 -11.90 10.85 39.04
C LEU A 257 -12.70 9.91 38.13
N GLU A 258 -13.85 9.43 38.61
CA GLU A 258 -14.70 8.49 37.87
C GLU A 258 -15.24 9.09 36.56
N VAL A 259 -15.51 10.40 36.52
CA VAL A 259 -15.90 11.10 35.28
C VAL A 259 -14.73 11.18 34.30
N LEU A 260 -13.55 11.57 34.79
CA LEU A 260 -12.35 11.64 33.95
C LEU A 260 -11.97 10.27 33.38
N ASP A 261 -12.12 9.21 34.17
CA ASP A 261 -11.88 7.83 33.72
C ASP A 261 -12.88 7.41 32.64
N ALA A 262 -14.16 7.78 32.76
CA ALA A 262 -15.17 7.52 31.73
C ALA A 262 -14.89 8.30 30.43
N GLN A 263 -14.47 9.57 30.51
CA GLN A 263 -14.08 10.38 29.35
C GLN A 263 -12.85 9.79 28.64
N LEU A 264 -11.85 9.35 29.41
CA LEU A 264 -10.66 8.71 28.89
C LEU A 264 -10.99 7.36 28.21
N ALA A 265 -11.88 6.57 28.80
CA ALA A 265 -12.35 5.32 28.21
C ALA A 265 -13.05 5.57 26.87
N LEU A 266 -14.01 6.50 26.81
CA LEU A 266 -14.71 6.85 25.57
C LEU A 266 -13.74 7.36 24.49
N THR A 267 -12.79 8.22 24.87
CA THR A 267 -11.80 8.76 23.93
C THR A 267 -10.93 7.65 23.35
N ARG A 268 -10.47 6.71 24.18
CA ARG A 268 -9.67 5.55 23.74
C ARG A 268 -10.44 4.64 22.79
N VAL A 269 -11.72 4.37 23.08
CA VAL A 269 -12.55 3.54 22.20
C VAL A 269 -12.78 4.23 20.86
N ARG A 270 -13.11 5.53 20.85
CA ARG A 270 -13.31 6.29 19.60
C ARG A 270 -12.05 6.41 18.73
N VAL A 271 -10.86 6.47 19.33
CA VAL A 271 -9.59 6.47 18.59
C VAL A 271 -9.22 5.07 18.08
N GLY A 272 -9.69 4.02 18.76
CA GLY A 272 -9.43 2.62 18.41
C GLY A 272 -10.46 1.99 17.47
N TYR A 273 -11.48 2.73 17.06
CA TYR A 273 -12.47 2.40 16.04
C TYR A 273 -12.02 2.96 14.69
#